data_AF-A0A7X7N6W8-F1
#
_entry.id   AF-A0A7X7N6W8-F1
#
_cell.length_a   1.000
_cell.length_b   1.000
_cell.length_c   1.000
_cell.angle_alpha   90.00
_cell.angle_beta   90.00
_cell.angle_gamma   90.00
#
_symmetry.space_group_name_H-M   'P 1'
#
loop_
_entity.id
_entity.type
_entity.pdbx_description
1 polymer ?
#
loop_
_entity_poly.entity_id
_entity_poly.type
_entity_poly.pdbx_seq_one_letter_code
_entity_poly.pdbx_strand_id
1 'polypeptide(L)'
;MKLTTSITLVALAASSMTATAQDAFQPIHLKATDFIIATGQPSLLTWKLKNSYVPVWSLSGGTVGQSVSAITPPLPKNCAGVKVELLVASEESSAKSTFSDVYRAHLSQLQPGVGAEIRGIIGKPVRTPLADGAPSLRTITVEPYRIVEPGLPLVVRIQREPGDSGDTYPRPAGLVSVTVTPLPSPPPIRLVQDRPGYNSWPMMQALGDKLVCAYSSGTAHNIVEGVRGVYARTSKDGGKTWEPEVCVTNQPDYGEVTIGKGLDENGAMLLWVRCYGGPKPHHSLYRTVDGTSFELISTPPVDPLPMQIMDVVHIPTVGLVSFWFSGYKDGSCAWGTMVSTDNGATWTQNIVEDKLKSADLPTEQSMVYLGDGKILGMARTESHVGDSQFSQFQLTSTDYGKTWTKQRTNIRNIMSSSPSLILDAKTGYVSNYYYERGRGVIFRRRVKPEDVFEDPMAWPDAEAVALGSEVPWESGNCNATFIGDDHYVSFYSGSGKQTSVYIAHVPPVKEEK
;
A
#
# COMPACT_ATOMS: atom_id res chain seq x y z
N MET A 1 -22.08 -52.69 46.57
CA MET A 1 -20.80 -52.99 45.88
C MET A 1 -21.19 -53.71 44.59
N LYS A 2 -21.19 -53.13 43.39
CA LYS A 2 -20.26 -52.19 42.75
C LYS A 2 -21.05 -51.05 42.07
N LEU A 3 -20.55 -49.83 42.22
CA LEU A 3 -20.93 -48.67 41.41
C LEU A 3 -20.33 -48.86 40.00
N THR A 4 -21.14 -48.66 38.97
CA THR A 4 -20.67 -48.43 37.59
C THR A 4 -21.07 -47.01 37.20
N THR A 5 -20.09 -46.13 37.23
CA THR A 5 -20.17 -44.71 36.88
C THR A 5 -20.36 -44.58 35.37
N SER A 6 -21.49 -44.03 34.96
CA SER A 6 -21.72 -43.60 33.57
C SER A 6 -21.07 -42.23 33.37
N ILE A 7 -20.07 -42.15 32.49
CA ILE A 7 -19.48 -40.87 32.05
C ILE A 7 -20.25 -40.45 30.80
N THR A 8 -21.17 -39.50 30.98
CA THR A 8 -21.83 -38.80 29.87
C THR A 8 -20.87 -37.76 29.32
N LEU A 9 -20.31 -38.01 28.13
CA LEU A 9 -19.48 -37.05 27.40
C LEU A 9 -20.40 -35.96 26.83
N VAL A 10 -20.43 -34.78 27.46
CA VAL A 10 -21.06 -33.58 26.90
C VAL A 10 -20.15 -33.09 25.77
N ALA A 11 -20.53 -33.36 24.52
CA ALA A 11 -19.93 -32.71 23.37
C ALA A 11 -20.35 -31.23 23.39
N LEU A 12 -19.44 -30.34 23.79
CA LEU A 12 -19.57 -28.91 23.51
C LEU A 12 -19.54 -28.74 21.99
N ALA A 13 -20.70 -28.44 21.40
CA ALA A 13 -20.76 -27.83 20.09
C ALA A 13 -20.06 -26.47 20.18
N ALA A 14 -18.84 -26.38 19.65
CA ALA A 14 -18.20 -25.11 19.38
C ALA A 14 -19.01 -24.42 18.28
N SER A 15 -19.88 -23.51 18.68
CA SER A 15 -20.57 -22.60 17.77
C SER A 15 -19.52 -21.82 16.99
N SER A 16 -19.30 -22.21 15.73
CA SER A 16 -18.60 -21.40 14.75
C SER A 16 -19.39 -20.11 14.56
N MET A 17 -18.98 -19.05 15.26
CA MET A 17 -19.45 -17.71 14.97
C MET A 17 -18.93 -17.30 13.59
N THR A 18 -19.74 -17.58 12.57
CA THR A 18 -19.69 -16.86 11.30
C THR A 18 -19.89 -15.39 11.62
N ALA A 19 -18.87 -14.57 11.36
CA ALA A 19 -18.93 -13.12 11.51
C ALA A 19 -20.17 -12.58 10.79
N THR A 20 -21.10 -12.04 11.58
CA THR A 20 -22.29 -11.35 11.12
C THR A 20 -21.89 -10.05 10.42
N ALA A 21 -22.71 -9.62 9.45
CA ALA A 21 -22.62 -8.30 8.84
C ALA A 21 -22.37 -7.25 9.93
N GLN A 22 -21.25 -6.55 9.81
CA GLN A 22 -20.88 -5.48 10.74
C GLN A 22 -21.86 -4.33 10.51
N ASP A 23 -22.68 -3.98 11.50
CA ASP A 23 -23.62 -2.87 11.39
C ASP A 23 -22.86 -1.64 10.86
N ALA A 24 -23.26 -1.17 9.67
CA ALA A 24 -22.61 -0.04 9.03
C ALA A 24 -22.78 1.20 9.93
N PHE A 25 -21.66 1.83 10.31
CA PHE A 25 -21.69 3.07 11.07
C PHE A 25 -22.41 4.16 10.26
N GLN A 26 -23.24 4.94 10.93
CA GLN A 26 -23.86 6.11 10.30
C GLN A 26 -22.79 7.19 10.04
N PRO A 27 -22.65 7.67 8.80
CA PRO A 27 -21.76 8.77 8.50
C PRO A 27 -22.17 10.06 9.22
N ILE A 28 -21.18 10.84 9.65
CA ILE A 28 -21.36 12.15 10.26
C ILE A 28 -21.21 13.19 9.15
N HIS A 29 -22.26 13.94 8.87
CA HIS A 29 -22.26 14.99 7.86
C HIS A 29 -22.10 16.36 8.51
N LEU A 30 -20.98 17.03 8.20
CA LEU A 30 -20.68 18.41 8.60
C LEU A 30 -20.96 19.33 7.41
N LYS A 31 -21.91 20.24 7.57
CA LYS A 31 -22.28 21.25 6.57
C LYS A 31 -21.32 22.43 6.67
N ALA A 32 -21.22 23.26 5.63
CA ALA A 32 -20.38 24.47 5.66
C ALA A 32 -20.63 25.37 6.89
N THR A 33 -21.87 25.43 7.41
CA THR A 33 -22.22 26.22 8.61
C THR A 33 -21.70 25.64 9.93
N ASP A 34 -21.26 24.38 9.94
CA ASP A 34 -20.67 23.74 11.13
C ASP A 34 -19.17 24.06 11.27
N PHE A 35 -18.59 24.68 10.23
CA PHE A 35 -17.18 25.05 10.19
C PHE A 35 -16.97 26.52 10.59
N ILE A 36 -15.82 26.77 11.21
CA ILE A 36 -15.30 28.11 11.51
C ILE A 36 -13.95 28.30 10.81
N ILE A 37 -13.52 29.56 10.68
CA ILE A 37 -12.18 29.87 10.17
C ILE A 37 -11.13 29.33 11.15
N ALA A 38 -10.23 28.49 10.65
CA ALA A 38 -9.10 27.99 11.43
C ALA A 38 -7.84 28.85 11.17
N THR A 39 -7.54 29.14 9.89
CA THR A 39 -6.41 29.99 9.49
C THR A 39 -6.72 30.78 8.22
N GLY A 40 -6.04 31.92 8.04
CA GLY A 40 -6.19 32.75 6.84
C GLY A 40 -7.51 33.51 6.80
N GLN A 41 -7.97 33.82 5.59
CA GLN A 41 -9.19 34.61 5.33
C GLN A 41 -10.10 33.94 4.28
N PRO A 42 -10.52 32.67 4.46
CA PRO A 42 -11.56 32.08 3.61
C PRO A 42 -12.90 32.77 3.87
N SER A 43 -13.84 32.69 2.91
CA SER A 43 -15.15 33.34 3.02
C SER A 43 -16.30 32.34 2.93
N LEU A 44 -17.25 32.41 3.86
CA LEU A 44 -18.51 31.66 3.77
C LEU A 44 -19.46 32.44 2.86
N LEU A 45 -19.76 31.86 1.69
CA LEU A 45 -20.59 32.47 0.64
C LEU A 45 -21.80 31.58 0.35
N THR A 46 -22.79 32.12 -0.36
CA THR A 46 -23.88 31.32 -0.94
C THR A 46 -23.65 31.21 -2.44
N TRP A 47 -23.42 29.99 -2.92
CA TRP A 47 -23.24 29.71 -4.36
C TRP A 47 -24.50 29.12 -4.97
N LYS A 48 -24.73 29.39 -6.26
CA LYS A 48 -25.82 28.77 -7.01
C LYS A 48 -25.31 27.51 -7.69
N LEU A 49 -25.55 26.36 -7.08
CA LEU A 49 -25.18 25.06 -7.64
C LEU A 49 -26.39 24.39 -8.27
N LYS A 50 -26.41 24.32 -9.60
CA LYS A 50 -27.53 23.84 -10.41
C LYS A 50 -28.82 24.61 -10.07
N ASN A 51 -29.77 23.94 -9.40
CA ASN A 51 -31.08 24.50 -9.05
C ASN A 51 -31.19 24.94 -7.57
N SER A 52 -30.08 24.91 -6.82
CA SER A 52 -30.07 25.18 -5.38
C SER A 52 -29.05 26.26 -5.01
N TYR A 53 -29.37 27.04 -3.98
CA TYR A 53 -28.43 27.94 -3.32
C TYR A 53 -27.87 27.25 -2.08
N VAL A 54 -26.55 27.10 -2.00
CA VAL A 54 -25.89 26.37 -0.93
C VAL A 54 -24.80 27.21 -0.27
N PRO A 55 -24.68 27.20 1.07
CA PRO A 55 -23.52 27.77 1.76
C PRO A 55 -22.25 26.99 1.41
N VAL A 56 -21.17 27.70 1.10
CA VAL A 56 -19.86 27.12 0.80
C VAL A 56 -18.74 27.97 1.38
N TRP A 57 -17.67 27.30 1.83
CA TRP A 57 -16.42 27.98 2.14
C TRP A 57 -15.59 28.15 0.88
N SER A 58 -15.48 29.39 0.41
CA SER A 58 -14.62 29.78 -0.72
C SER A 58 -13.16 29.81 -0.28
N LEU A 59 -12.35 28.90 -0.83
CA LEU A 59 -10.93 28.75 -0.55
C LEU A 59 -10.11 29.20 -1.77
N SER A 60 -9.18 30.13 -1.55
CA SER A 60 -8.36 30.76 -2.59
C SER A 60 -7.49 29.75 -3.35
N GLY A 61 -7.39 29.93 -4.67
CA GLY A 61 -6.42 29.25 -5.52
C GLY A 61 -5.07 29.98 -5.65
N GLY A 62 -4.91 31.13 -4.98
CA GLY A 62 -3.70 31.95 -5.04
C GLY A 62 -3.14 32.37 -3.68
N THR A 63 -3.76 31.96 -2.57
CA THR A 63 -3.35 32.35 -1.21
C THR A 63 -3.17 31.12 -0.33
N VAL A 64 -1.92 30.84 0.04
CA VAL A 64 -1.56 29.69 0.88
C VAL A 64 -2.09 29.83 2.31
N GLY A 65 -2.35 28.69 2.96
CA GLY A 65 -2.64 28.62 4.39
C GLY A 65 -4.07 28.99 4.81
N GLN A 66 -5.03 29.04 3.87
CA GLN A 66 -6.45 29.18 4.21
C GLN A 66 -7.04 27.84 4.64
N SER A 67 -7.72 27.81 5.78
CA SER A 67 -8.36 26.59 6.27
C SER A 67 -9.57 26.87 7.16
N VAL A 68 -10.44 25.88 7.25
CA VAL A 68 -11.63 25.90 8.11
C VAL A 68 -11.64 24.64 8.96
N SER A 69 -12.20 24.72 10.18
CA SER A 69 -12.30 23.57 11.08
C SER A 69 -13.69 23.37 11.65
N ALA A 70 -14.02 22.13 11.93
CA ALA A 70 -15.23 21.70 12.63
C ALA A 70 -14.90 20.56 13.60
N ILE A 71 -15.81 20.33 14.54
CA ILE A 71 -15.69 19.25 15.54
C ILE A 71 -16.90 18.32 15.35
N THR A 72 -16.64 17.03 15.23
CA THR A 72 -17.72 16.03 15.17
C THR A 72 -18.35 15.84 16.56
N PRO A 73 -19.57 15.29 16.64
CA PRO A 73 -19.99 14.58 17.85
C PRO A 73 -18.98 13.47 18.21
N PRO A 74 -19.02 12.96 19.46
CA PRO A 74 -18.23 11.78 19.84
C PRO A 74 -18.40 10.62 18.85
N LEU A 75 -17.30 10.02 18.43
CA LEU A 75 -17.33 8.87 17.52
C LEU A 75 -17.97 7.63 18.19
N PRO A 76 -18.57 6.70 17.42
CA PRO A 76 -19.12 5.47 17.97
C PRO A 76 -18.12 4.67 18.81
N LYS A 77 -18.57 4.02 19.89
CA LYS A 77 -17.68 3.32 20.86
C LYS A 77 -16.93 2.12 20.28
N ASN A 78 -17.37 1.60 19.13
CA ASN A 78 -16.82 0.42 18.46
C ASN A 78 -16.15 0.75 17.11
N CYS A 79 -15.96 2.03 16.77
CA CYS A 79 -15.14 2.38 15.61
C CYS A 79 -13.64 2.27 15.96
N ALA A 80 -12.82 1.93 14.99
CA ALA A 80 -11.36 1.92 15.12
C ALA A 80 -10.68 2.92 14.17
N GLY A 81 -11.40 3.36 13.13
CA GLY A 81 -10.92 4.33 12.19
C GLY A 81 -12.00 5.28 11.70
N VAL A 82 -11.60 6.25 10.87
CA VAL A 82 -12.50 7.13 10.12
C VAL A 82 -12.02 7.32 8.68
N LYS A 83 -12.96 7.41 7.74
CA LYS A 83 -12.75 7.97 6.39
C LYS A 83 -13.25 9.42 6.38
N VAL A 84 -12.54 10.30 5.68
CA VAL A 84 -12.94 11.71 5.50
C VAL A 84 -13.06 12.04 4.02
N GLU A 85 -14.25 12.50 3.64
CA GLU A 85 -14.63 12.86 2.28
C GLU A 85 -15.08 14.31 2.23
N LEU A 86 -14.64 15.05 1.21
CA LEU A 86 -15.04 16.42 0.95
C LEU A 86 -16.02 16.46 -0.21
N LEU A 87 -17.11 17.20 -0.09
CA LEU A 87 -17.89 17.64 -1.23
C LEU A 87 -17.41 19.04 -1.62
N VAL A 88 -16.78 19.15 -2.78
CA VAL A 88 -16.26 20.42 -3.30
C VAL A 88 -17.00 20.86 -4.55
N ALA A 89 -17.05 22.16 -4.77
CA ALA A 89 -17.71 22.80 -5.89
C ALA A 89 -16.76 23.73 -6.66
N SER A 90 -16.99 23.84 -7.96
CA SER A 90 -16.40 24.87 -8.82
C SER A 90 -17.54 25.57 -9.56
N GLU A 91 -17.69 26.88 -9.38
CA GLU A 91 -18.77 27.67 -9.99
C GLU A 91 -18.36 28.32 -11.33
N GLU A 92 -17.07 28.53 -11.57
CA GLU A 92 -16.60 29.24 -12.75
C GLU A 92 -16.54 28.35 -14.00
N SER A 93 -17.01 28.86 -15.13
CA SER A 93 -16.95 28.19 -16.44
C SER A 93 -15.51 27.91 -16.93
N SER A 94 -14.50 28.57 -16.35
CA SER A 94 -13.08 28.29 -16.60
C SER A 94 -12.58 27.02 -15.89
N ALA A 95 -13.35 26.43 -14.97
CA ALA A 95 -13.08 25.11 -14.41
C ALA A 95 -13.12 24.05 -15.53
N LYS A 96 -11.98 23.39 -15.75
CA LYS A 96 -11.81 22.37 -16.79
C LYS A 96 -10.96 21.22 -16.27
N SER A 97 -11.11 20.04 -16.86
CA SER A 97 -10.37 18.82 -16.53
C SER A 97 -8.85 18.93 -16.67
N THR A 98 -8.36 19.92 -17.42
CA THR A 98 -6.93 20.24 -17.51
C THR A 98 -6.37 20.89 -16.25
N PHE A 99 -7.22 21.40 -15.36
CA PHE A 99 -6.82 21.95 -14.06
C PHE A 99 -7.03 20.93 -12.95
N SER A 100 -6.33 21.15 -11.83
CA SER A 100 -6.50 20.41 -10.60
C SER A 100 -6.47 21.36 -9.41
N ASP A 101 -7.22 21.01 -8.36
CA ASP A 101 -7.09 21.59 -7.03
C ASP A 101 -6.57 20.54 -6.05
N VAL A 102 -5.98 21.00 -4.95
CA VAL A 102 -5.34 20.15 -3.96
C VAL A 102 -5.89 20.44 -2.58
N TYR A 103 -6.38 19.40 -1.90
CA TYR A 103 -6.91 19.50 -0.55
C TYR A 103 -6.18 18.57 0.41
N ARG A 104 -6.13 18.94 1.69
CA ARG A 104 -5.78 18.00 2.77
C ARG A 104 -6.65 18.20 3.99
N ALA A 105 -6.75 17.14 4.80
CA ALA A 105 -7.34 17.20 6.13
C ALA A 105 -6.25 17.16 7.20
N HIS A 106 -6.36 17.99 8.22
CA HIS A 106 -5.65 17.85 9.48
C HIS A 106 -6.63 17.30 10.49
N LEU A 107 -6.25 16.20 11.13
CA LEU A 107 -7.14 15.45 12.03
C LEU A 107 -6.50 15.33 13.41
N SER A 108 -7.28 15.56 14.45
CA SER A 108 -6.92 15.33 15.86
C SER A 108 -8.17 14.95 16.64
N GLN A 109 -8.01 14.49 17.88
CA GLN A 109 -9.14 14.16 18.76
C GLN A 109 -9.12 15.01 20.03
N LEU A 110 -10.30 15.34 20.56
CA LEU A 110 -10.40 16.13 21.79
C LEU A 110 -10.45 15.22 23.01
N GLN A 111 -9.53 15.46 23.95
CA GLN A 111 -9.53 14.76 25.23
C GLN A 111 -10.68 15.24 26.12
N PRO A 112 -11.48 14.33 26.72
CA PRO A 112 -12.58 14.71 27.60
C PRO A 112 -12.10 15.51 28.83
N GLY A 113 -12.87 16.53 29.22
CA GLY A 113 -12.63 17.33 30.43
C GLY A 113 -11.49 18.35 30.34
N VAL A 114 -10.52 18.15 29.45
CA VAL A 114 -9.35 19.05 29.29
C VAL A 114 -9.44 19.86 28.00
N GLY A 115 -10.09 19.34 26.95
CA GLY A 115 -10.21 20.00 25.65
C GLY A 115 -8.90 20.05 24.86
N ALA A 116 -7.85 19.36 25.31
CA ALA A 116 -6.58 19.25 24.60
C ALA A 116 -6.73 18.37 23.34
N GLU A 117 -6.11 18.79 22.24
CA GLU A 117 -6.01 17.97 21.04
C GLU A 117 -4.92 16.90 21.19
N ILE A 118 -5.29 15.65 20.92
CA ILE A 118 -4.40 14.49 20.92
C ILE A 118 -4.37 13.84 19.54
N ARG A 119 -3.36 12.99 19.30
CA ARG A 119 -3.22 12.19 18.07
C ARG A 119 -3.27 13.00 16.76
N GLY A 120 -2.87 14.27 16.85
CA GLY A 120 -2.86 15.21 15.75
C GLY A 120 -2.02 14.71 14.58
N ILE A 121 -2.55 14.86 13.37
CA ILE A 121 -1.87 14.45 12.17
C ILE A 121 -2.15 15.38 11.01
N ILE A 122 -1.11 15.62 10.22
CA ILE A 122 -1.20 16.37 8.96
C ILE A 122 -1.46 15.35 7.85
N GLY A 123 -2.65 15.39 7.27
CA GLY A 123 -3.01 14.58 6.11
C GLY A 123 -2.17 14.92 4.89
N LYS A 124 -2.12 13.98 3.96
CA LYS A 124 -1.39 14.15 2.71
C LYS A 124 -2.23 14.97 1.72
N PRO A 125 -1.61 15.82 0.89
CA PRO A 125 -2.32 16.56 -0.13
C PRO A 125 -2.93 15.61 -1.16
N VAL A 126 -4.19 15.85 -1.49
CA VAL A 126 -4.97 15.12 -2.49
C VAL A 126 -5.31 16.07 -3.63
N ARG A 127 -4.52 15.96 -4.71
CA ARG A 127 -4.80 16.56 -6.02
C ARG A 127 -5.87 15.76 -6.74
N THR A 128 -6.86 16.48 -7.28
CA THR A 128 -7.93 15.91 -8.12
C THR A 128 -8.18 16.78 -9.36
N PRO A 129 -8.33 16.19 -10.56
CA PRO A 129 -8.71 16.94 -11.76
C PRO A 129 -10.12 17.53 -11.63
N LEU A 130 -10.30 18.78 -12.05
CA LEU A 130 -11.62 19.41 -12.06
C LEU A 130 -12.54 18.71 -13.07
N ALA A 131 -13.85 18.87 -12.92
CA ALA A 131 -14.81 18.36 -13.91
C ALA A 131 -15.07 19.43 -14.98
N ASP A 132 -15.27 19.00 -16.22
CA ASP A 132 -15.70 19.89 -17.29
C ASP A 132 -17.16 20.33 -17.10
N GLY A 133 -17.41 21.62 -17.29
CA GLY A 133 -18.71 22.24 -17.08
C GLY A 133 -18.87 22.85 -15.69
N ALA A 134 -19.62 23.95 -15.63
CA ALA A 134 -19.89 24.68 -14.39
C ALA A 134 -21.40 24.93 -14.21
N PRO A 135 -21.92 24.85 -12.98
CA PRO A 135 -21.21 24.45 -11.77
C PRO A 135 -20.95 22.94 -11.72
N SER A 136 -19.78 22.54 -11.21
CA SER A 136 -19.46 21.13 -10.96
C SER A 136 -19.36 20.83 -9.47
N LEU A 137 -19.69 19.59 -9.11
CA LEU A 137 -19.63 19.03 -7.76
C LEU A 137 -18.80 17.75 -7.82
N ARG A 138 -17.86 17.60 -6.90
CA ARG A 138 -16.98 16.42 -6.82
C ARG A 138 -16.85 15.97 -5.36
N THR A 139 -16.85 14.67 -5.15
CA THR A 139 -16.49 14.07 -3.86
C THR A 139 -15.02 13.69 -3.89
N ILE A 140 -14.26 14.07 -2.87
CA ILE A 140 -12.83 13.80 -2.76
C ILE A 140 -12.55 13.10 -1.43
N THR A 141 -11.98 11.90 -1.47
CA THR A 141 -11.46 11.23 -0.29
C THR A 141 -10.08 11.81 0.07
N VAL A 142 -10.01 12.52 1.21
CA VAL A 142 -8.76 13.13 1.70
C VAL A 142 -8.05 12.29 2.76
N GLU A 143 -8.77 11.39 3.41
CA GLU A 143 -8.21 10.41 4.34
C GLU A 143 -9.03 9.12 4.21
N PRO A 144 -8.50 8.05 3.59
CA PRO A 144 -9.24 6.80 3.39
C PRO A 144 -9.42 6.00 4.68
N TYR A 145 -8.46 6.09 5.61
CA TYR A 145 -8.53 5.46 6.92
C TYR A 145 -7.55 6.11 7.90
N ARG A 146 -8.06 6.76 8.95
CA ARG A 146 -7.27 7.21 10.10
C ARG A 146 -7.65 6.43 11.34
N ILE A 147 -6.68 5.79 12.00
CA ILE A 147 -6.85 5.18 13.33
C ILE A 147 -7.27 6.26 14.34
N VAL A 148 -8.30 5.97 15.13
CA VAL A 148 -8.87 6.88 16.14
C VAL A 148 -9.15 6.15 17.46
N GLU A 149 -9.26 6.91 18.55
CA GLU A 149 -9.81 6.44 19.81
C GLU A 149 -11.34 6.55 19.78
N PRO A 150 -12.09 5.43 19.89
CA PRO A 150 -13.54 5.48 19.91
C PRO A 150 -14.09 6.31 21.07
N GLY A 151 -15.27 6.91 20.88
CA GLY A 151 -15.94 7.72 21.89
C GLY A 151 -15.41 9.15 22.05
N LEU A 152 -14.35 9.54 21.35
CA LEU A 152 -13.83 10.91 21.36
C LEU A 152 -14.31 11.70 20.14
N PRO A 153 -14.63 13.00 20.27
CA PRO A 153 -14.82 13.90 19.14
C PRO A 153 -13.58 13.99 18.25
N LEU A 154 -13.80 14.12 16.94
CA LEU A 154 -12.77 14.37 15.95
C LEU A 154 -12.77 15.86 15.59
N VAL A 155 -11.61 16.51 15.64
CA VAL A 155 -11.38 17.83 15.02
C VAL A 155 -10.99 17.60 13.58
N VAL A 156 -11.72 18.21 12.66
CA VAL A 156 -11.49 18.12 11.22
C VAL A 156 -11.18 19.51 10.69
N ARG A 157 -9.93 19.74 10.28
CA ARG A 157 -9.50 20.99 9.65
C ARG A 157 -9.19 20.74 8.17
N ILE A 158 -9.91 21.42 7.28
CA ILE A 158 -9.76 21.28 5.83
C ILE A 158 -8.98 22.47 5.28
N GLN A 159 -7.95 22.18 4.48
CA GLN A 159 -7.09 23.17 3.85
C GLN A 159 -7.00 22.86 2.35
N ARG A 160 -7.10 23.92 1.53
CA ARG A 160 -6.67 23.88 0.13
C ARG A 160 -5.19 24.30 0.05
N GLU A 161 -4.44 23.69 -0.87
CA GLU A 161 -2.99 23.85 -0.99
C GLU A 161 -2.57 24.56 -2.30
N PRO A 162 -2.85 25.86 -2.49
CA PRO A 162 -2.44 26.57 -3.72
C PRO A 162 -0.93 26.76 -3.87
N GLY A 163 -0.12 26.37 -2.86
CA GLY A 163 1.34 26.32 -2.95
C GLY A 163 1.88 24.95 -3.36
N ASP A 164 1.02 23.94 -3.45
CA ASP A 164 1.38 22.61 -3.96
C ASP A 164 1.49 22.68 -5.49
N SER A 165 2.54 22.07 -6.05
CA SER A 165 2.77 22.14 -7.51
C SER A 165 1.69 21.43 -8.33
N GLY A 166 0.86 20.61 -7.69
CA GLY A 166 -0.32 19.99 -8.27
C GLY A 166 -1.59 20.85 -8.26
N ASP A 167 -1.65 21.94 -7.49
CA ASP A 167 -2.79 22.87 -7.51
C ASP A 167 -2.58 23.87 -8.65
N THR A 168 -3.21 23.58 -9.78
CA THR A 168 -3.05 24.35 -11.02
C THR A 168 -4.23 25.28 -11.27
N TYR A 169 -5.27 25.23 -10.43
CA TYR A 169 -6.47 26.03 -10.61
C TYR A 169 -6.37 27.37 -9.85
N PRO A 170 -6.12 28.52 -10.50
CA PRO A 170 -5.78 29.75 -9.79
C PRO A 170 -6.99 30.43 -9.11
N ARG A 171 -8.21 29.95 -9.36
CA ARG A 171 -9.46 30.56 -8.92
C ARG A 171 -9.97 29.91 -7.64
N PRO A 172 -10.86 30.57 -6.88
CA PRO A 172 -11.46 29.97 -5.70
C PRO A 172 -12.23 28.67 -6.01
N ALA A 173 -12.21 27.74 -5.06
CA ALA A 173 -13.00 26.52 -5.08
C ALA A 173 -13.74 26.38 -3.74
N GLY A 174 -14.97 25.86 -3.78
CA GLY A 174 -15.88 25.87 -2.64
C GLY A 174 -15.89 24.54 -1.90
N LEU A 175 -15.71 24.55 -0.58
CA LEU A 175 -16.03 23.41 0.28
C LEU A 175 -17.50 23.50 0.69
N VAL A 176 -18.30 22.51 0.27
CA VAL A 176 -19.75 22.45 0.51
C VAL A 176 -20.06 21.72 1.82
N SER A 177 -19.45 20.56 2.01
CA SER A 177 -19.63 19.73 3.21
C SER A 177 -18.49 18.75 3.37
N VAL A 178 -18.38 18.17 4.57
CA VAL A 178 -17.47 17.07 4.88
C VAL A 178 -18.26 15.91 5.44
N THR A 179 -17.98 14.71 4.95
CA THR A 179 -18.51 13.47 5.50
C THR A 179 -17.38 12.76 6.26
N VAL A 180 -17.61 12.46 7.53
CA VAL A 180 -16.74 11.63 8.36
C VAL A 180 -17.45 10.30 8.57
N THR A 181 -16.91 9.24 7.99
CA THR A 181 -17.49 7.90 8.09
C THR A 181 -16.68 7.09 9.10
N PRO A 182 -17.23 6.75 10.28
CA PRO A 182 -16.57 5.83 11.20
C PRO A 182 -16.40 4.45 10.55
N LEU A 183 -15.28 3.80 10.80
CA LEU A 183 -14.91 2.53 10.21
C LEU A 183 -14.56 1.51 11.30
N PRO A 184 -14.85 0.21 11.07
CA PRO A 184 -14.41 -0.85 11.96
C PRO A 184 -12.91 -1.05 11.89
N SER A 185 -12.35 -1.79 12.85
CA SER A 185 -10.98 -2.28 12.72
C SER A 185 -10.90 -3.27 11.56
N PRO A 186 -9.86 -3.21 10.72
CA PRO A 186 -9.53 -4.29 9.82
C PRO A 186 -9.36 -5.62 10.58
N PRO A 187 -9.49 -6.77 9.88
CA PRO A 187 -9.28 -8.08 10.49
C PRO A 187 -7.92 -8.21 11.19
N PRO A 188 -7.83 -9.03 12.25
CA PRO A 188 -6.57 -9.25 12.94
C PRO A 188 -5.55 -9.95 12.04
N ILE A 189 -4.30 -9.53 12.20
CA ILE A 189 -3.13 -10.10 11.51
C ILE A 189 -2.69 -11.38 12.22
N ARG A 190 -2.02 -12.28 11.50
CA ARG A 190 -1.50 -13.55 12.04
C ARG A 190 0.02 -13.51 12.10
N LEU A 191 0.59 -14.05 13.17
CA LEU A 191 2.03 -14.07 13.38
C LEU A 191 2.70 -15.13 12.51
N VAL A 192 3.84 -14.78 11.91
CA VAL A 192 4.77 -15.73 11.26
C VAL A 192 6.04 -15.89 12.09
N GLN A 193 6.62 -14.78 12.55
CA GLN A 193 7.88 -14.77 13.29
C GLN A 193 8.01 -13.60 14.24
N ASP A 194 8.38 -13.86 15.50
CA ASP A 194 8.57 -12.87 16.56
C ASP A 194 9.83 -13.07 17.42
N ARG A 195 10.79 -13.92 16.99
CA ARG A 195 12.03 -14.08 17.76
C ARG A 195 12.72 -12.73 17.98
N PRO A 196 13.50 -12.60 19.06
CA PRO A 196 14.30 -11.41 19.31
C PRO A 196 15.17 -11.04 18.10
N GLY A 197 15.16 -9.76 17.72
CA GLY A 197 15.92 -9.23 16.59
C GLY A 197 15.06 -8.54 15.53
N TYR A 198 15.71 -8.24 14.41
CA TYR A 198 15.13 -7.48 13.31
C TYR A 198 14.66 -8.39 12.17
N ASN A 199 13.44 -8.91 12.31
CA ASN A 199 12.79 -9.74 11.29
C ASN A 199 12.07 -8.83 10.27
N SER A 200 12.37 -8.98 8.99
CA SER A 200 12.07 -7.95 7.98
C SER A 200 12.06 -8.48 6.54
N TRP A 201 11.63 -7.63 5.61
CA TRP A 201 11.57 -7.90 4.16
C TRP A 201 10.87 -9.21 3.77
N PRO A 202 9.69 -9.52 4.32
CA PRO A 202 9.06 -10.80 4.03
C PRO A 202 8.61 -10.90 2.57
N MET A 203 8.74 -12.10 2.01
CA MET A 203 8.26 -12.50 0.69
C MET A 203 7.34 -13.70 0.86
N MET A 204 6.08 -13.57 0.45
CA MET A 204 5.04 -14.59 0.63
C MET A 204 4.61 -15.19 -0.69
N GLN A 205 4.84 -16.48 -0.91
CA GLN A 205 4.42 -17.16 -2.13
C GLN A 205 3.45 -18.30 -1.82
N ALA A 206 2.38 -18.40 -2.60
CA ALA A 206 1.57 -19.60 -2.62
C ALA A 206 2.30 -20.68 -3.43
N LEU A 207 2.41 -21.87 -2.85
CA LEU A 207 3.01 -23.06 -3.44
C LEU A 207 1.96 -24.17 -3.42
N GLY A 208 1.16 -24.23 -4.48
CA GLY A 208 -0.08 -25.01 -4.48
C GLY A 208 -1.09 -24.46 -3.47
N ASP A 209 -1.49 -25.30 -2.52
CA ASP A 209 -2.44 -24.98 -1.44
C ASP A 209 -1.75 -24.51 -0.14
N LYS A 210 -0.42 -24.30 -0.18
CA LYS A 210 0.38 -23.88 0.97
C LYS A 210 0.90 -22.47 0.80
N LEU A 211 1.20 -21.83 1.92
CA LEU A 211 1.90 -20.55 1.97
C LEU A 211 3.35 -20.78 2.41
N VAL A 212 4.29 -20.16 1.71
CA VAL A 212 5.70 -20.09 2.10
C VAL A 212 6.05 -18.62 2.34
N CYS A 213 6.46 -18.29 3.55
CA CYS A 213 6.90 -16.96 3.94
C CYS A 213 8.41 -16.97 4.18
N ALA A 214 9.18 -16.42 3.24
CA ALA A 214 10.60 -16.17 3.43
C ALA A 214 10.81 -14.77 4.02
N TYR A 215 11.80 -14.58 4.87
CA TYR A 215 12.12 -13.29 5.48
C TYR A 215 13.59 -13.23 5.88
N SER A 216 14.08 -12.02 6.10
CA SER A 216 15.42 -11.79 6.62
C SER A 216 15.39 -11.47 8.10
N SER A 217 16.43 -11.90 8.81
CA SER A 217 16.58 -11.66 10.23
C SER A 217 17.98 -11.17 10.53
N GLY A 218 18.09 -10.03 11.21
CA GLY A 218 19.37 -9.43 11.63
C GLY A 218 19.21 -8.66 12.94
N THR A 219 19.99 -7.58 13.13
CA THR A 219 20.01 -6.82 14.40
C THR A 219 19.40 -5.42 14.32
N ALA A 220 19.24 -4.87 13.12
CA ALA A 220 18.67 -3.54 12.88
C ALA A 220 18.16 -3.42 11.43
N HIS A 221 17.70 -2.25 11.01
CA HIS A 221 17.47 -1.93 9.60
C HIS A 221 18.81 -1.76 8.86
N ASN A 222 19.60 -2.84 8.74
CA ASN A 222 20.94 -2.84 8.15
C ASN A 222 21.10 -4.01 7.16
N ILE A 223 21.38 -3.69 5.90
CA ILE A 223 21.42 -4.65 4.80
C ILE A 223 22.82 -5.25 4.56
N VAL A 224 23.86 -4.79 5.25
CA VAL A 224 25.25 -5.23 5.04
C VAL A 224 25.81 -6.10 6.16
N GLU A 225 25.03 -6.36 7.21
CA GLU A 225 25.53 -7.09 8.38
C GLU A 225 25.64 -8.61 8.12
N GLY A 226 26.82 -9.18 8.33
CA GLY A 226 27.07 -10.62 8.11
C GLY A 226 26.29 -11.58 9.03
N VAL A 227 25.66 -11.05 10.08
CA VAL A 227 24.75 -11.82 10.95
C VAL A 227 23.33 -11.94 10.37
N ARG A 228 23.06 -11.24 9.27
CA ARG A 228 21.75 -11.27 8.63
C ARG A 228 21.66 -12.42 7.64
N GLY A 229 20.80 -13.38 7.98
CA GLY A 229 20.42 -14.50 7.11
C GLY A 229 18.99 -14.40 6.61
N VAL A 230 18.67 -15.31 5.69
CA VAL A 230 17.33 -15.54 5.14
C VAL A 230 16.78 -16.87 5.64
N TYR A 231 15.54 -16.82 6.10
CA TYR A 231 14.83 -17.94 6.68
C TYR A 231 13.44 -18.06 6.06
N ALA A 232 12.82 -19.23 6.14
CA ALA A 232 11.48 -19.45 5.65
C ALA A 232 10.64 -20.26 6.64
N ARG A 233 9.32 -20.08 6.56
CA ARG A 233 8.31 -20.89 7.23
C ARG A 233 7.20 -21.23 6.27
N THR A 234 6.62 -22.42 6.45
CA THR A 234 5.54 -22.93 5.59
C THR A 234 4.27 -23.14 6.40
N SER A 235 3.13 -22.83 5.81
CA SER A 235 1.81 -23.03 6.39
C SER A 235 0.90 -23.81 5.44
N LYS A 236 0.13 -24.73 6.01
CA LYS A 236 -0.84 -25.59 5.31
C LYS A 236 -2.30 -25.22 5.60
N ASP A 237 -2.54 -24.14 6.36
CA ASP A 237 -3.87 -23.77 6.87
C ASP A 237 -4.19 -22.27 6.70
N GLY A 238 -3.57 -21.65 5.68
CA GLY A 238 -3.74 -20.22 5.40
C GLY A 238 -3.00 -19.33 6.42
N GLY A 239 -1.89 -19.81 6.98
CA GLY A 239 -1.06 -19.05 7.91
C GLY A 239 -1.67 -18.89 9.30
N LYS A 240 -2.53 -19.82 9.72
CA LYS A 240 -2.98 -19.92 11.12
C LYS A 240 -1.92 -20.60 11.97
N THR A 241 -1.25 -21.61 11.42
CA THR A 241 -0.10 -22.27 12.02
C THR A 241 1.06 -22.32 11.02
N TRP A 242 2.29 -22.39 11.55
CA TRP A 242 3.52 -22.40 10.78
C TRP A 242 4.40 -23.55 11.21
N GLU A 243 4.98 -24.23 10.23
CA GLU A 243 6.03 -25.23 10.44
C GLU A 243 7.29 -24.58 11.05
N PRO A 244 8.22 -25.39 11.59
CA PRO A 244 9.50 -24.91 12.07
C PRO A 244 10.24 -24.05 11.02
N GLU A 245 10.98 -23.06 11.49
CA GLU A 245 11.82 -22.22 10.64
C GLU A 245 12.90 -23.07 9.95
N VAL A 246 13.11 -22.82 8.66
CA VAL A 246 14.24 -23.37 7.91
C VAL A 246 15.17 -22.24 7.50
N CYS A 247 16.47 -22.51 7.50
CA CYS A 247 17.47 -21.59 6.96
C CYS A 247 17.53 -21.76 5.44
N VAL A 248 17.38 -20.66 4.70
CA VAL A 248 17.58 -20.63 3.24
C VAL A 248 19.06 -20.36 2.95
N THR A 249 19.61 -19.31 3.57
CA THR A 249 21.02 -18.95 3.52
C THR A 249 21.39 -18.07 4.73
N ASN A 250 22.64 -18.16 5.18
CA ASN A 250 23.17 -17.33 6.26
C ASN A 250 24.71 -17.24 6.13
N GLN A 251 25.16 -16.60 5.05
CA GLN A 251 26.60 -16.45 4.79
C GLN A 251 27.21 -15.36 5.68
N PRO A 252 28.25 -15.65 6.48
CA PRO A 252 28.77 -14.70 7.46
C PRO A 252 29.43 -13.45 6.86
N ASP A 253 29.82 -13.51 5.57
CA ASP A 253 30.47 -12.39 4.89
C ASP A 253 29.46 -11.39 4.31
N TYR A 254 28.17 -11.74 4.24
CA TYR A 254 27.15 -10.94 3.57
C TYR A 254 25.95 -10.71 4.47
N GLY A 255 25.38 -9.51 4.40
CA GLY A 255 24.00 -9.29 4.79
C GLY A 255 23.07 -9.78 3.69
N GLU A 256 22.23 -10.77 4.04
CA GLU A 256 21.35 -11.44 3.08
C GLU A 256 19.90 -10.97 3.23
N VAL A 257 19.35 -10.36 2.18
CA VAL A 257 18.01 -9.76 2.16
C VAL A 257 17.13 -10.41 1.11
N THR A 258 15.95 -10.88 1.48
CA THR A 258 14.90 -11.27 0.52
C THR A 258 14.37 -10.06 -0.22
N ILE A 259 14.35 -10.11 -1.56
CA ILE A 259 14.04 -8.95 -2.42
C ILE A 259 12.99 -9.22 -3.50
N GLY A 260 12.73 -10.48 -3.84
CA GLY A 260 11.73 -10.84 -4.83
C GLY A 260 11.36 -12.31 -4.76
N LYS A 261 10.12 -12.64 -5.13
CA LYS A 261 9.60 -14.00 -5.20
C LYS A 261 8.86 -14.25 -6.50
N GLY A 262 8.62 -15.52 -6.83
CA GLY A 262 7.63 -15.88 -7.83
C GLY A 262 7.58 -17.38 -8.02
N LEU A 263 7.01 -17.82 -9.14
CA LEU A 263 6.99 -19.22 -9.52
C LEU A 263 7.79 -19.41 -10.81
N ASP A 264 8.47 -20.54 -10.88
CA ASP A 264 9.01 -21.05 -12.13
C ASP A 264 7.89 -21.69 -12.99
N GLU A 265 8.19 -22.09 -14.22
CA GLU A 265 7.23 -22.72 -15.14
C GLU A 265 6.66 -24.06 -14.63
N ASN A 266 7.33 -24.70 -13.66
CA ASN A 266 6.89 -25.93 -13.03
C ASN A 266 6.07 -25.69 -11.75
N GLY A 267 5.81 -24.43 -11.40
CA GLY A 267 5.10 -24.05 -10.17
C GLY A 267 5.94 -24.16 -8.90
N ALA A 268 7.26 -24.32 -9.01
CA ALA A 268 8.17 -24.24 -7.88
C ALA A 268 8.41 -22.78 -7.51
N MET A 269 8.56 -22.49 -6.22
CA MET A 269 8.84 -21.13 -5.76
C MET A 269 10.29 -20.75 -6.09
N LEU A 270 10.45 -19.53 -6.60
CA LEU A 270 11.70 -18.83 -6.78
C LEU A 270 11.81 -17.71 -5.73
N LEU A 271 13.02 -17.49 -5.22
CA LEU A 271 13.32 -16.47 -4.21
C LEU A 271 14.65 -15.77 -4.53
N TRP A 272 14.58 -14.49 -4.86
CA TRP A 272 15.75 -13.63 -4.98
C TRP A 272 16.25 -13.20 -3.59
N VAL A 273 17.55 -13.38 -3.39
CA VAL A 273 18.29 -12.91 -2.21
C VAL A 273 19.39 -11.96 -2.67
N ARG A 274 19.42 -10.77 -2.07
CA ARG A 274 20.51 -9.81 -2.19
C ARG A 274 21.59 -10.13 -1.16
N CYS A 275 22.84 -10.22 -1.58
CA CYS A 275 24.00 -10.49 -0.72
C CYS A 275 24.96 -9.29 -0.74
N TYR A 276 24.96 -8.46 0.32
CA TYR A 276 25.68 -7.19 0.39
C TYR A 276 26.69 -7.14 1.56
N GLY A 277 27.65 -6.21 1.56
CA GLY A 277 28.63 -6.04 2.64
C GLY A 277 29.91 -6.89 2.53
N GLY A 278 29.86 -8.01 1.80
CA GLY A 278 31.02 -8.88 1.58
C GLY A 278 31.95 -8.44 0.45
N PRO A 279 32.98 -9.25 0.12
CA PRO A 279 34.05 -8.89 -0.82
C PRO A 279 33.55 -8.46 -2.21
N LYS A 280 32.48 -9.11 -2.70
CA LYS A 280 31.81 -8.76 -3.95
C LYS A 280 30.30 -8.91 -3.81
N PRO A 281 29.55 -7.80 -3.67
CA PRO A 281 28.09 -7.85 -3.64
C PRO A 281 27.50 -8.51 -4.89
N HIS A 282 26.45 -9.32 -4.69
CA HIS A 282 25.80 -10.09 -5.75
C HIS A 282 24.34 -10.42 -5.38
N HIS A 283 23.67 -11.11 -6.31
CA HIS A 283 22.30 -11.60 -6.15
C HIS A 283 22.24 -13.09 -6.42
N SER A 284 21.50 -13.81 -5.59
CA SER A 284 21.35 -15.26 -5.65
C SER A 284 19.88 -15.63 -5.78
N LEU A 285 19.57 -16.58 -6.66
CA LEU A 285 18.23 -17.12 -6.86
C LEU A 285 18.14 -18.52 -6.25
N TYR A 286 17.22 -18.67 -5.30
CA TYR A 286 16.91 -19.94 -4.68
C TYR A 286 15.60 -20.51 -5.22
N ARG A 287 15.49 -21.83 -5.27
CA ARG A 287 14.31 -22.56 -5.74
C ARG A 287 13.85 -23.58 -4.68
N THR A 288 12.54 -23.74 -4.53
CA THR A 288 11.95 -24.78 -3.67
C THR A 288 10.66 -25.35 -4.26
N VAL A 289 10.45 -26.66 -4.08
CA VAL A 289 9.21 -27.36 -4.48
C VAL A 289 8.31 -27.71 -3.30
N ASP A 290 8.82 -27.58 -2.07
CA ASP A 290 8.14 -27.99 -0.84
C ASP A 290 7.99 -26.86 0.19
N GLY A 291 8.72 -25.75 0.03
CA GLY A 291 8.77 -24.64 0.98
C GLY A 291 9.69 -24.90 2.19
N THR A 292 10.40 -26.03 2.21
CA THR A 292 11.26 -26.44 3.34
C THR A 292 12.70 -26.71 2.92
N SER A 293 12.94 -27.02 1.65
CA SER A 293 14.25 -27.30 1.06
C SER A 293 14.51 -26.30 -0.07
N PHE A 294 15.57 -25.51 0.04
CA PHE A 294 15.91 -24.46 -0.92
C PHE A 294 17.26 -24.77 -1.60
N GLU A 295 17.26 -24.72 -2.93
CA GLU A 295 18.45 -24.94 -3.76
C GLU A 295 18.87 -23.63 -4.41
N LEU A 296 20.15 -23.28 -4.33
CA LEU A 296 20.72 -22.16 -5.10
C LEU A 296 20.82 -22.58 -6.57
N ILE A 297 20.10 -21.89 -7.46
CA ILE A 297 20.05 -22.25 -8.88
C ILE A 297 20.74 -21.22 -9.79
N SER A 298 20.95 -19.98 -9.34
CA SER A 298 21.59 -18.95 -10.15
C SER A 298 22.24 -17.85 -9.30
N THR A 299 23.38 -17.34 -9.78
CA THR A 299 24.03 -16.12 -9.29
C THR A 299 24.47 -15.32 -10.51
N PRO A 300 23.55 -14.66 -11.22
CA PRO A 300 23.84 -14.07 -12.51
C PRO A 300 24.83 -12.90 -12.37
N PRO A 301 25.76 -12.73 -13.31
CA PRO A 301 26.52 -11.49 -13.41
C PRO A 301 25.57 -10.35 -13.80
N VAL A 302 25.65 -9.24 -13.09
CA VAL A 302 24.79 -8.07 -13.30
C VAL A 302 25.65 -6.80 -13.31
N ASP A 303 25.37 -5.91 -14.26
CA ASP A 303 26.01 -4.61 -14.40
C ASP A 303 25.04 -3.64 -15.12
N PRO A 304 24.58 -2.56 -14.48
CA PRO A 304 24.90 -2.14 -13.11
C PRO A 304 24.39 -3.13 -12.06
N LEU A 305 25.10 -3.23 -10.94
CA LEU A 305 24.66 -4.02 -9.78
C LEU A 305 23.33 -3.45 -9.24
N PRO A 306 22.21 -4.22 -9.28
CA PRO A 306 20.94 -3.77 -8.75
C PRO A 306 21.00 -3.55 -7.23
N MET A 307 20.27 -2.57 -6.73
CA MET A 307 19.95 -2.50 -5.31
C MET A 307 18.94 -3.58 -4.93
N GLN A 308 17.99 -3.90 -5.82
CA GLN A 308 17.09 -5.04 -5.70
C GLN A 308 16.71 -5.58 -7.08
N ILE A 309 16.45 -6.89 -7.13
CA ILE A 309 15.73 -7.60 -8.20
C ILE A 309 14.40 -8.04 -7.59
N MET A 310 13.30 -7.72 -8.26
CA MET A 310 11.95 -7.82 -7.70
C MET A 310 11.28 -9.16 -8.04
N ASP A 311 9.99 -9.27 -7.74
CA ASP A 311 9.18 -10.45 -8.01
C ASP A 311 9.30 -10.96 -9.46
N VAL A 312 9.20 -12.27 -9.62
CA VAL A 312 9.26 -13.00 -10.89
C VAL A 312 7.84 -13.24 -11.40
N VAL A 313 7.59 -12.83 -12.64
CA VAL A 313 6.32 -13.06 -13.34
C VAL A 313 6.61 -13.78 -14.65
N HIS A 314 5.84 -14.82 -14.97
CA HIS A 314 5.90 -15.47 -16.27
C HIS A 314 5.11 -14.66 -17.30
N ILE A 315 5.78 -14.29 -18.39
CA ILE A 315 5.17 -13.62 -19.54
C ILE A 315 5.21 -14.58 -20.73
N PRO A 316 4.04 -15.00 -21.26
CA PRO A 316 3.98 -15.88 -22.42
C PRO A 316 4.85 -15.36 -23.56
N THR A 317 5.57 -16.27 -24.22
CA THR A 317 6.52 -16.00 -25.32
C THR A 317 7.80 -15.23 -24.96
N VAL A 318 7.94 -14.77 -23.71
CA VAL A 318 9.15 -14.09 -23.20
C VAL A 318 9.90 -14.96 -22.19
N GLY A 319 9.18 -15.60 -21.26
CA GLY A 319 9.75 -16.39 -20.17
C GLY A 319 9.53 -15.74 -18.80
N LEU A 320 10.44 -15.98 -17.86
CA LEU A 320 10.40 -15.39 -16.51
C LEU A 320 10.98 -13.97 -16.56
N VAL A 321 10.25 -13.02 -15.99
CA VAL A 321 10.64 -11.60 -15.98
C VAL A 321 10.59 -11.04 -14.57
N SER A 322 11.62 -10.29 -14.19
CA SER A 322 11.66 -9.51 -12.94
C SER A 322 12.04 -8.08 -13.23
N PHE A 323 11.51 -7.11 -12.47
CA PHE A 323 12.09 -5.77 -12.47
C PHE A 323 13.40 -5.73 -11.68
N TRP A 324 14.23 -4.73 -11.94
CA TRP A 324 15.37 -4.37 -11.11
C TRP A 324 15.54 -2.85 -11.08
N PHE A 325 16.19 -2.34 -10.04
CA PHE A 325 16.65 -0.95 -9.98
C PHE A 325 18.03 -0.86 -9.32
N SER A 326 18.81 0.17 -9.67
CA SER A 326 20.13 0.43 -9.10
C SER A 326 20.30 1.92 -8.75
N GLY A 327 21.18 2.19 -7.79
CA GLY A 327 21.57 3.55 -7.41
C GLY A 327 20.56 4.27 -6.51
N TYR A 328 21.05 5.33 -5.86
CA TYR A 328 20.26 6.29 -5.08
C TYR A 328 20.77 7.74 -5.24
N LYS A 329 21.83 7.93 -6.03
CA LYS A 329 22.45 9.22 -6.32
C LYS A 329 22.08 9.63 -7.73
N ASP A 330 21.78 10.91 -7.91
CA ASP A 330 21.46 11.46 -9.22
C ASP A 330 22.53 11.12 -10.25
N GLY A 331 22.10 10.71 -11.44
CA GLY A 331 22.98 10.30 -12.53
C GLY A 331 23.51 8.87 -12.42
N SER A 332 23.34 8.18 -11.27
CA SER A 332 23.66 6.76 -11.12
C SER A 332 22.42 5.86 -11.01
N CYS A 333 21.22 6.45 -11.06
CA CYS A 333 19.95 5.73 -10.92
C CYS A 333 19.55 5.10 -12.25
N ALA A 334 19.21 3.81 -12.23
CA ALA A 334 18.72 3.08 -13.41
C ALA A 334 17.71 2.02 -12.99
N TRP A 335 16.86 1.61 -13.93
CA TRP A 335 15.95 0.48 -13.74
C TRP A 335 15.72 -0.25 -15.06
N GLY A 336 15.21 -1.47 -14.95
CA GLY A 336 14.79 -2.24 -16.10
C GLY A 336 14.30 -3.63 -15.73
N THR A 337 14.54 -4.61 -16.60
CA THR A 337 14.05 -5.99 -16.43
C THR A 337 15.18 -7.00 -16.49
N MET A 338 15.07 -8.07 -15.70
CA MET A 338 15.81 -9.32 -15.85
C MET A 338 14.90 -10.31 -16.59
N VAL A 339 15.42 -11.04 -17.58
CA VAL A 339 14.66 -12.05 -18.35
C VAL A 339 15.39 -13.39 -18.34
N SER A 340 14.66 -14.47 -18.04
CA SER A 340 15.13 -15.84 -18.17
C SER A 340 14.23 -16.64 -19.10
N THR A 341 14.84 -17.41 -20.01
CA THR A 341 14.16 -18.30 -20.97
C THR A 341 14.43 -19.78 -20.71
N ASP A 342 15.19 -20.07 -19.64
CA ASP A 342 15.63 -21.40 -19.22
C ASP A 342 15.19 -21.68 -17.78
N ASN A 343 13.99 -21.20 -17.45
CA ASN A 343 13.32 -21.45 -16.17
C ASN A 343 14.15 -21.03 -14.93
N GLY A 344 14.86 -19.91 -15.04
CA GLY A 344 15.57 -19.25 -13.95
C GLY A 344 17.06 -19.59 -13.84
N ALA A 345 17.60 -20.46 -14.70
CA ALA A 345 19.01 -20.84 -14.63
C ALA A 345 19.94 -19.68 -15.06
N THR A 346 19.62 -19.01 -16.16
CA THR A 346 20.35 -17.82 -16.64
C THR A 346 19.42 -16.62 -16.81
N TRP A 347 19.99 -15.43 -16.67
CA TRP A 347 19.24 -14.18 -16.73
C TRP A 347 19.97 -13.13 -17.58
N THR A 348 19.21 -12.45 -18.43
CA THR A 348 19.67 -11.30 -19.20
C THR A 348 19.14 -10.01 -18.57
N GLN A 349 20.04 -9.08 -18.26
CA GLN A 349 19.70 -7.76 -17.72
C GLN A 349 19.47 -6.78 -18.87
N ASN A 350 18.29 -6.17 -18.91
CA ASN A 350 17.93 -5.10 -19.84
C ASN A 350 17.72 -3.80 -19.07
N ILE A 351 18.30 -2.71 -19.57
CA ILE A 351 18.10 -1.35 -19.04
C ILE A 351 16.92 -0.72 -19.78
N VAL A 352 15.97 -0.16 -19.03
CA VAL A 352 14.84 0.61 -19.60
C VAL A 352 15.14 2.11 -19.54
N GLU A 353 15.56 2.62 -18.38
CA GLU A 353 16.07 3.99 -18.23
C GLU A 353 17.33 3.99 -17.36
N ASP A 354 18.28 4.89 -17.65
CA ASP A 354 19.49 5.13 -16.86
C ASP A 354 19.69 6.63 -16.57
N LYS A 355 20.70 6.93 -15.74
CA LYS A 355 21.11 8.30 -15.38
C LYS A 355 19.98 9.16 -14.82
N LEU A 356 19.01 8.52 -14.18
CA LEU A 356 17.86 9.18 -13.60
C LEU A 356 18.27 10.03 -12.39
N LYS A 357 17.42 11.01 -12.06
CA LYS A 357 17.41 11.60 -10.73
C LYS A 357 16.80 10.61 -9.74
N SER A 358 17.21 10.66 -8.49
CA SER A 358 16.66 9.84 -7.41
C SER A 358 15.14 10.01 -7.27
N ALA A 359 14.62 11.22 -7.48
CA ALA A 359 13.18 11.49 -7.46
C ALA A 359 12.40 10.80 -8.60
N ASP A 360 13.05 10.49 -9.72
CA ASP A 360 12.45 9.92 -10.93
C ASP A 360 12.69 8.41 -11.07
N LEU A 361 13.37 7.81 -10.09
CA LEU A 361 13.67 6.39 -10.04
C LEU A 361 12.46 5.61 -9.52
N PRO A 362 11.81 4.76 -10.33
CA PRO A 362 10.86 3.78 -9.81
C PRO A 362 11.64 2.70 -9.04
N THR A 363 11.48 2.64 -7.72
CA THR A 363 12.11 1.60 -6.89
C THR A 363 11.10 0.53 -6.51
N GLU A 364 11.59 -0.61 -6.03
CA GLU A 364 10.81 -1.70 -5.43
C GLU A 364 9.51 -2.02 -6.19
N GLN A 365 9.63 -2.31 -7.48
CA GLN A 365 8.51 -2.45 -8.40
C GLN A 365 7.78 -3.80 -8.25
N SER A 366 6.50 -3.84 -8.63
CA SER A 366 5.70 -5.07 -8.77
C SER A 366 4.95 -5.03 -10.10
N MET A 367 4.69 -6.19 -10.71
CA MET A 367 4.03 -6.27 -12.02
C MET A 367 2.99 -7.39 -12.11
N VAL A 368 2.07 -7.25 -13.06
CA VAL A 368 1.16 -8.30 -13.53
C VAL A 368 1.11 -8.30 -15.05
N TYR A 369 1.00 -9.48 -15.65
CA TYR A 369 0.74 -9.64 -17.08
C TYR A 369 -0.77 -9.68 -17.33
N LEU A 370 -1.26 -8.76 -18.16
CA LEU A 370 -2.69 -8.58 -18.41
C LEU A 370 -3.19 -9.36 -19.64
N GLY A 371 -2.31 -10.04 -20.38
CA GLY A 371 -2.62 -10.64 -21.68
C GLY A 371 -2.25 -9.73 -22.86
N ASP A 372 -2.19 -10.30 -24.06
CA ASP A 372 -1.99 -9.58 -25.33
C ASP A 372 -0.81 -8.60 -25.35
N GLY A 373 0.29 -8.99 -24.68
CA GLY A 373 1.50 -8.18 -24.58
C GLY A 373 1.42 -7.03 -23.58
N LYS A 374 0.29 -6.85 -22.89
CA LYS A 374 0.10 -5.80 -21.88
C LYS A 374 0.65 -6.20 -20.53
N ILE A 375 1.45 -5.31 -19.94
CA ILE A 375 2.00 -5.45 -18.57
C ILE A 375 1.66 -4.18 -17.81
N LEU A 376 1.14 -4.34 -16.60
CA LEU A 376 0.93 -3.25 -15.64
C LEU A 376 1.86 -3.45 -14.46
N GLY A 377 2.67 -2.43 -14.18
CA GLY A 377 3.56 -2.35 -13.04
C GLY A 377 3.27 -1.14 -12.16
N MET A 378 3.55 -1.29 -10.87
CA MET A 378 3.52 -0.20 -9.90
C MET A 378 4.88 -0.12 -9.20
N ALA A 379 5.34 1.08 -8.88
CA ALA A 379 6.62 1.27 -8.21
C ALA A 379 6.57 2.29 -7.08
N ARG A 380 7.45 2.07 -6.09
CA ARG A 380 7.73 2.98 -4.99
C ARG A 380 8.36 4.28 -5.50
N THR A 381 8.16 5.34 -4.73
CA THR A 381 8.90 6.61 -4.85
C THR A 381 9.78 6.81 -3.61
N GLU A 382 11.03 7.24 -3.80
CA GLU A 382 11.99 7.44 -2.68
C GLU A 382 11.83 8.78 -1.96
N SER A 383 11.33 9.80 -2.66
CA SER A 383 11.30 11.18 -2.15
C SER A 383 10.40 11.41 -0.93
N HIS A 384 10.83 12.32 -0.06
CA HIS A 384 10.17 12.66 1.20
C HIS A 384 9.20 13.84 1.08
N VAL A 385 8.05 13.65 1.75
CA VAL A 385 6.97 14.51 2.25
C VAL A 385 6.81 15.94 1.70
N GLY A 386 5.59 16.24 1.22
CA GLY A 386 5.02 17.60 1.25
C GLY A 386 4.16 17.94 0.04
N ASP A 387 4.55 17.43 -1.14
CA ASP A 387 3.98 17.74 -2.45
C ASP A 387 3.10 16.58 -2.97
N SER A 388 1.95 16.92 -3.55
CA SER A 388 1.00 15.98 -4.17
C SER A 388 1.57 15.21 -5.37
N GLN A 389 2.71 15.62 -5.93
CA GLN A 389 3.40 14.90 -6.99
C GLN A 389 4.19 13.68 -6.49
N PHE A 390 4.39 13.53 -5.18
CA PHE A 390 5.00 12.34 -4.60
C PHE A 390 3.99 11.20 -4.46
N SER A 391 3.74 10.53 -5.58
CA SER A 391 2.89 9.34 -5.69
C SER A 391 3.66 8.15 -6.26
N GLN A 392 3.07 6.94 -6.16
CA GLN A 392 3.58 5.76 -6.86
C GLN A 392 3.70 6.02 -8.35
N PHE A 393 4.70 5.40 -8.98
CA PHE A 393 4.75 5.32 -10.43
C PHE A 393 3.86 4.17 -10.92
N GLN A 394 3.26 4.38 -12.08
CA GLN A 394 2.70 3.34 -12.93
C GLN A 394 3.64 3.11 -14.12
N LEU A 395 3.91 1.84 -14.40
CA LEU A 395 4.77 1.37 -15.49
C LEU A 395 3.90 0.53 -16.41
N THR A 396 3.78 0.88 -17.69
CA THR A 396 2.99 0.10 -18.65
C THR A 396 3.81 -0.29 -19.86
N SER A 397 3.52 -1.48 -20.39
CA SER A 397 4.03 -1.96 -21.67
C SER A 397 2.89 -2.60 -22.45
N THR A 398 2.91 -2.48 -23.78
CA THR A 398 1.91 -3.08 -24.69
C THR A 398 2.54 -4.04 -25.70
N ASP A 399 3.84 -4.32 -25.56
CA ASP A 399 4.63 -5.07 -26.53
C ASP A 399 5.51 -6.14 -25.86
N TYR A 400 4.96 -6.77 -24.82
CA TYR A 400 5.64 -7.82 -24.04
C TYR A 400 6.89 -7.33 -23.29
N GLY A 401 6.89 -6.06 -22.86
CA GLY A 401 7.97 -5.49 -22.07
C GLY A 401 9.16 -4.99 -22.88
N LYS A 402 9.01 -4.85 -24.22
CA LYS A 402 10.08 -4.31 -25.07
C LYS A 402 10.20 -2.79 -24.92
N THR A 403 9.07 -2.11 -24.80
CA THR A 403 8.99 -0.67 -24.52
C THR A 403 8.12 -0.40 -23.30
N TRP A 404 8.39 0.71 -22.62
CA TRP A 404 7.78 1.06 -21.36
C TRP A 404 7.38 2.54 -21.31
N THR A 405 6.23 2.79 -20.71
CA THR A 405 5.74 4.12 -20.35
C THR A 405 5.72 4.24 -18.83
N LYS A 406 6.33 5.30 -18.28
CA LYS A 406 6.36 5.61 -16.84
C LYS A 406 5.58 6.88 -16.55
N GLN A 407 4.60 6.80 -15.66
CA GLN A 407 3.77 7.96 -15.25
C GLN A 407 3.52 7.97 -13.73
N ARG A 408 3.09 9.11 -13.19
CA ARG A 408 2.71 9.26 -11.78
C ARG A 408 1.23 8.93 -11.59
N THR A 409 0.91 8.35 -10.44
CA THR A 409 -0.47 8.01 -10.07
C THR A 409 -1.11 9.03 -9.13
N ASN A 410 -2.35 8.80 -8.73
CA ASN A 410 -3.00 9.50 -7.61
C ASN A 410 -2.68 8.88 -6.22
N ILE A 411 -1.86 7.83 -6.14
CA ILE A 411 -1.60 7.05 -4.92
C ILE A 411 -0.44 7.64 -4.12
N ARG A 412 -0.78 8.37 -3.04
CA ARG A 412 0.18 9.17 -2.24
C ARG A 412 0.39 8.64 -0.82
N ASN A 413 -0.55 7.83 -0.33
CA ASN A 413 -0.56 7.30 1.02
C ASN A 413 0.42 6.11 1.20
N ILE A 414 1.69 6.31 0.82
CA ILE A 414 2.71 5.25 0.74
C ILE A 414 3.89 5.46 1.71
N MET A 415 4.48 6.67 1.77
CA MET A 415 5.76 6.94 2.48
C MET A 415 6.83 5.87 2.17
N SER A 416 7.39 5.90 0.96
CA SER A 416 8.46 5.01 0.52
C SER A 416 8.12 3.51 0.66
N SER A 417 6.87 3.13 0.44
CA SER A 417 6.41 1.75 0.57
C SER A 417 6.35 1.04 -0.78
N SER A 418 6.78 -0.21 -0.77
CA SER A 418 6.75 -1.11 -1.92
C SER A 418 5.31 -1.52 -2.24
N PRO A 419 4.83 -1.36 -3.48
CA PRO A 419 3.60 -1.99 -3.95
C PRO A 419 3.75 -3.51 -4.09
N SER A 420 2.63 -4.21 -4.01
CA SER A 420 2.50 -5.61 -4.42
C SER A 420 1.21 -5.80 -5.19
N LEU A 421 1.30 -6.32 -6.41
CA LEU A 421 0.15 -6.52 -7.30
C LEU A 421 -0.34 -7.97 -7.29
N ILE A 422 -1.66 -8.15 -7.39
CA ILE A 422 -2.31 -9.42 -7.72
C ILE A 422 -3.29 -9.16 -8.86
N LEU A 423 -3.21 -9.96 -9.93
CA LEU A 423 -4.25 -10.05 -10.96
C LEU A 423 -5.14 -11.25 -10.64
N ASP A 424 -6.41 -10.98 -10.37
CA ASP A 424 -7.42 -12.03 -10.24
C ASP A 424 -7.88 -12.43 -11.66
N ALA A 425 -7.46 -13.60 -12.12
CA ALA A 425 -7.79 -14.10 -13.45
C ALA A 425 -9.29 -14.40 -13.64
N LYS A 426 -10.04 -14.64 -12.55
CA LYS A 426 -11.48 -14.96 -12.61
C LYS A 426 -12.32 -13.71 -12.77
N THR A 427 -11.99 -12.65 -12.02
CA THR A 427 -12.74 -11.39 -12.07
C THR A 427 -12.11 -10.35 -12.99
N GLY A 428 -10.86 -10.53 -13.41
CA GLY A 428 -10.08 -9.58 -14.21
C GLY A 428 -9.67 -8.31 -13.45
N TYR A 429 -9.83 -8.27 -12.13
CA TYR A 429 -9.42 -7.11 -11.32
C TYR A 429 -7.96 -7.21 -10.90
N VAL A 430 -7.30 -6.06 -10.81
CA VAL A 430 -5.99 -5.93 -10.18
C VAL A 430 -6.15 -5.34 -8.79
N SER A 431 -5.47 -5.95 -7.82
CA SER A 431 -5.32 -5.42 -6.46
C SER A 431 -3.90 -4.90 -6.26
N ASN A 432 -3.77 -3.64 -5.84
CA ASN A 432 -2.50 -3.04 -5.41
C ASN A 432 -2.48 -2.91 -3.88
N TYR A 433 -1.55 -3.62 -3.25
CA TYR A 433 -1.31 -3.60 -1.81
C TYR A 433 -0.08 -2.78 -1.45
N TYR A 434 -0.16 -2.00 -0.39
CA TYR A 434 0.98 -1.23 0.12
C TYR A 434 0.79 -0.84 1.59
N TYR A 435 1.91 -0.68 2.31
CA TYR A 435 1.91 -0.21 3.69
C TYR A 435 2.05 1.31 3.75
N GLU A 436 1.21 2.03 4.47
CA GLU A 436 1.47 3.44 4.77
C GLU A 436 2.37 3.57 6.00
N ARG A 437 3.68 3.73 5.76
CA ARG A 437 4.65 3.94 6.83
C ARG A 437 4.31 5.21 7.61
N GLY A 438 4.51 5.17 8.93
CA GLY A 438 4.14 6.27 9.82
C GLY A 438 2.66 6.33 10.18
N ARG A 439 1.79 5.61 9.46
CA ARG A 439 0.35 5.50 9.78
C ARG A 439 -0.06 4.11 10.27
N GLY A 440 0.74 3.09 10.00
CA GLY A 440 0.49 1.74 10.50
C GLY A 440 -0.69 1.06 9.81
N VAL A 441 -0.98 1.39 8.55
CA VAL A 441 -2.13 0.86 7.81
C VAL A 441 -1.65 0.19 6.54
N ILE A 442 -2.18 -1.00 6.26
CA ILE A 442 -2.02 -1.68 4.97
C ILE A 442 -3.25 -1.39 4.15
N PHE A 443 -3.04 -0.86 2.96
CA PHE A 443 -4.10 -0.51 2.03
C PHE A 443 -4.17 -1.48 0.87
N ARG A 444 -5.38 -1.63 0.33
CA ARG A 444 -5.69 -2.24 -0.96
C ARG A 444 -6.41 -1.21 -1.84
N ARG A 445 -6.02 -1.11 -3.10
CA ARG A 445 -6.86 -0.54 -4.16
C ARG A 445 -7.17 -1.63 -5.17
N ARG A 446 -8.44 -1.83 -5.51
CA ARG A 446 -8.90 -2.85 -6.45
C ARG A 446 -9.58 -2.20 -7.65
N VAL A 447 -9.13 -2.49 -8.86
CA VAL A 447 -9.58 -1.83 -10.08
C VAL A 447 -9.58 -2.75 -11.28
N LYS A 448 -10.41 -2.45 -12.28
CA LYS A 448 -10.27 -3.05 -13.61
C LYS A 448 -9.07 -2.42 -14.31
N PRO A 449 -8.14 -3.20 -14.88
CA PRO A 449 -6.94 -2.65 -15.50
C PRO A 449 -7.24 -1.60 -16.57
N GLU A 450 -8.28 -1.79 -17.37
CA GLU A 450 -8.71 -0.88 -18.43
C GLU A 450 -9.04 0.55 -17.94
N ASP A 451 -9.47 0.70 -16.69
CA ASP A 451 -9.81 2.00 -16.12
C ASP A 451 -8.57 2.82 -15.76
N VAL A 452 -7.41 2.17 -15.56
CA VAL A 452 -6.19 2.84 -15.08
C VAL A 452 -5.01 2.72 -16.02
N PHE A 453 -5.02 1.77 -16.96
CA PHE A 453 -3.86 1.45 -17.79
C PHE A 453 -3.35 2.66 -18.58
N GLU A 454 -4.27 3.43 -19.18
CA GLU A 454 -3.97 4.68 -19.89
C GLU A 454 -4.26 5.94 -19.04
N ASP A 455 -4.91 5.78 -17.88
CA ASP A 455 -5.23 6.86 -16.94
C ASP A 455 -4.72 6.57 -15.51
N PRO A 456 -3.43 6.81 -15.23
CA PRO A 456 -2.86 6.53 -13.90
C PRO A 456 -3.45 7.41 -12.78
N MET A 457 -4.28 8.41 -13.10
CA MET A 457 -4.96 9.24 -12.10
C MET A 457 -6.32 8.67 -11.67
N ALA A 458 -6.80 7.61 -12.33
CA ALA A 458 -8.10 7.00 -12.09
C ALA A 458 -8.11 5.86 -11.04
N TRP A 459 -7.00 5.61 -10.34
CA TRP A 459 -6.97 4.59 -9.29
C TRP A 459 -8.03 4.88 -8.20
N PRO A 460 -8.86 3.91 -7.81
CA PRO A 460 -9.98 4.11 -6.91
C PRO A 460 -9.52 4.29 -5.46
N ASP A 461 -10.43 4.70 -4.58
CA ASP A 461 -10.18 4.84 -3.15
C ASP A 461 -9.52 3.59 -2.53
N ALA A 462 -8.67 3.83 -1.53
CA ALA A 462 -8.00 2.78 -0.79
C ALA A 462 -8.90 2.23 0.33
N GLU A 463 -8.84 0.92 0.53
CA GLU A 463 -9.44 0.19 1.64
C GLU A 463 -8.36 -0.25 2.62
N ALA A 464 -8.55 -0.01 3.92
CA ALA A 464 -7.65 -0.54 4.94
C ALA A 464 -7.93 -2.03 5.19
N VAL A 465 -6.93 -2.88 4.97
CA VAL A 465 -7.09 -4.35 5.07
C VAL A 465 -6.36 -4.96 6.27
N ALA A 466 -5.42 -4.23 6.87
CA ALA A 466 -4.74 -4.62 8.10
C ALA A 466 -4.06 -3.43 8.78
N LEU A 467 -3.71 -3.60 10.05
CA LEU A 467 -3.00 -2.62 10.85
C LEU A 467 -1.64 -3.17 11.30
N GLY A 468 -0.67 -2.29 11.46
CA GLY A 468 0.67 -2.55 11.99
C GLY A 468 1.18 -1.36 12.80
N SER A 469 2.49 -1.32 13.04
CA SER A 469 3.14 -0.25 13.80
C SER A 469 3.18 1.08 13.05
N GLU A 470 2.90 2.17 13.77
CA GLU A 470 3.04 3.55 13.30
C GLU A 470 4.51 4.02 13.23
N VAL A 471 5.50 3.17 13.59
CA VAL A 471 6.93 3.51 13.46
C VAL A 471 7.37 3.40 11.99
N PRO A 472 7.78 4.51 11.31
CA PRO A 472 7.91 4.52 9.85
C PRO A 472 8.90 3.53 9.25
N TRP A 473 10.13 3.49 9.75
CA TRP A 473 11.20 2.68 9.14
C TRP A 473 11.27 1.25 9.67
N GLU A 474 10.50 0.95 10.70
CA GLU A 474 10.49 -0.34 11.40
C GLU A 474 9.23 -1.16 11.08
N SER A 475 8.57 -0.80 9.98
CA SER A 475 7.39 -1.47 9.45
C SER A 475 7.29 -1.32 7.92
N GLY A 476 6.61 -2.27 7.27
CA GLY A 476 6.25 -2.19 5.86
C GLY A 476 6.69 -3.39 5.02
N ASN A 477 7.14 -3.11 3.79
CA ASN A 477 7.46 -4.10 2.75
C ASN A 477 6.36 -5.16 2.63
N CYS A 478 5.17 -4.71 2.24
CA CYS A 478 4.07 -5.62 1.95
C CYS A 478 4.38 -6.47 0.72
N ASN A 479 4.12 -7.76 0.80
CA ASN A 479 4.24 -8.67 -0.33
C ASN A 479 3.07 -9.64 -0.34
N ALA A 480 2.40 -9.77 -1.49
CA ALA A 480 1.11 -10.42 -1.60
C ALA A 480 1.15 -11.66 -2.52
N THR A 481 0.32 -12.64 -2.17
CA THR A 481 -0.01 -13.82 -2.99
C THR A 481 -1.48 -14.18 -2.76
N PHE A 482 -1.97 -15.18 -3.48
CA PHE A 482 -3.33 -15.70 -3.31
C PHE A 482 -3.36 -17.24 -3.30
N ILE A 483 -4.37 -17.81 -2.64
CA ILE A 483 -4.75 -19.22 -2.75
C ILE A 483 -6.25 -19.24 -2.99
N GLY A 484 -6.68 -19.76 -4.14
CA GLY A 484 -8.07 -19.63 -4.57
C GLY A 484 -8.47 -18.16 -4.69
N ASP A 485 -9.58 -17.78 -4.07
CA ASP A 485 -10.11 -16.40 -4.08
C ASP A 485 -9.59 -15.56 -2.88
N ASP A 486 -8.83 -16.15 -1.95
CA ASP A 486 -8.29 -15.47 -0.76
C ASP A 486 -6.89 -14.91 -1.02
N HIS A 487 -6.66 -13.67 -0.60
CA HIS A 487 -5.36 -13.01 -0.69
C HIS A 487 -4.64 -13.04 0.66
N TYR A 488 -3.32 -13.14 0.61
CA TYR A 488 -2.44 -13.17 1.77
C TYR A 488 -1.33 -12.15 1.59
N VAL A 489 -1.22 -11.21 2.53
CA VAL A 489 -0.27 -10.11 2.46
C VAL A 489 0.68 -10.19 3.64
N SER A 490 1.94 -10.56 3.39
CA SER A 490 2.98 -10.48 4.43
C SER A 490 3.49 -9.07 4.58
N PHE A 491 3.98 -8.74 5.77
CA PHE A 491 4.66 -7.48 6.09
C PHE A 491 5.43 -7.64 7.40
N TYR A 492 6.38 -6.73 7.65
CA TYR A 492 7.02 -6.65 8.96
C TYR A 492 6.53 -5.41 9.73
N SER A 493 6.56 -5.50 11.05
CA SER A 493 6.08 -4.43 11.93
C SER A 493 6.75 -4.53 13.31
N GLY A 494 7.15 -3.39 13.87
CA GLY A 494 7.74 -3.33 15.21
C GLY A 494 8.30 -1.97 15.58
N SER A 495 9.38 -1.97 16.35
CA SER A 495 10.03 -0.77 16.87
C SER A 495 11.54 -0.96 17.06
N GLY A 496 12.33 -0.01 16.57
CA GLY A 496 13.79 -0.02 16.67
C GLY A 496 14.40 -1.33 16.21
N LYS A 497 15.11 -2.02 17.10
CA LYS A 497 15.80 -3.29 16.81
C LYS A 497 14.92 -4.54 16.91
N GLN A 498 13.64 -4.38 17.28
CA GLN A 498 12.71 -5.51 17.42
C GLN A 498 11.56 -5.37 16.42
N THR A 499 11.54 -6.26 15.45
CA THR A 499 10.46 -6.35 14.45
C THR A 499 10.01 -7.79 14.29
N SER A 500 8.74 -7.96 13.96
CA SER A 500 8.12 -9.27 13.73
C SER A 500 7.53 -9.32 12.33
N VAL A 501 7.38 -10.53 11.80
CA VAL A 501 6.75 -10.80 10.49
C VAL A 501 5.33 -11.29 10.71
N TYR A 502 4.40 -10.70 9.98
CA TYR A 502 2.98 -10.96 10.06
C TYR A 502 2.39 -11.23 8.67
N ILE A 503 1.17 -11.77 8.67
CA ILE A 503 0.32 -11.84 7.49
C ILE A 503 -1.05 -11.25 7.76
N ALA A 504 -1.60 -10.57 6.76
CA ALA A 504 -3.00 -10.24 6.68
C ALA A 504 -3.70 -11.24 5.76
N HIS A 505 -4.81 -11.82 6.22
CA HIS A 505 -5.70 -12.61 5.40
C HIS A 505 -6.82 -11.70 4.89
N VAL A 506 -6.90 -11.53 3.57
CA VAL A 506 -7.85 -10.64 2.92
C VAL A 506 -8.82 -11.51 2.11
N PRO A 507 -10.05 -11.73 2.59
CA PRO A 507 -11.02 -12.57 1.91
C PRO A 507 -11.45 -11.95 0.57
N PRO A 508 -12.05 -12.74 -0.33
CA PRO A 508 -12.59 -12.23 -1.57
C PRO A 508 -13.63 -11.14 -1.33
N VAL A 509 -13.63 -10.15 -2.21
CA VAL A 509 -14.70 -9.15 -2.25
C VAL A 509 -15.96 -9.87 -2.70
N LYS A 510 -16.99 -9.89 -1.85
CA LYS A 510 -18.31 -10.33 -2.29
C LYS A 510 -18.85 -9.26 -3.23
N GLU A 511 -18.97 -9.57 -4.51
CA GLU A 511 -19.69 -8.71 -5.44
C GLU A 511 -21.15 -8.66 -5.00
N GLU A 512 -21.65 -7.47 -4.67
CA GLU A 512 -23.08 -7.25 -4.50
C GLU A 512 -23.74 -7.53 -5.85
N LYS A 513 -24.61 -8.53 -5.89
CA LYS A 513 -25.36 -8.94 -7.09
C LYS A 513 -26.49 -7.99 -7.42
#